data_AF-A0A960QXZ1-F1
#
_entry.id   AF-A0A960QXZ1-F1
#
_cell.length_a   1.000
_cell.length_b   1.000
_cell.length_c   1.000
_cell.angle_alpha   90.00
_cell.angle_beta   90.00
_cell.angle_gamma   90.00
#
_symmetry.space_group_name_H-M   'P 1'
#
loop_
_entity.id
_entity.type
_entity.pdbx_description
1 polymer ?
#
loop_
_entity_poly.entity_id
_entity_poly.type
_entity_poly.pdbx_seq_one_letter_code
_entity_poly.pdbx_strand_id
1 'polypeptide(L)'
;LVEKAMGMVERPAEQSWHFAGKFDQGQELRYSHGKVYQFRYLCVYEVPNTVNHEGGYAAIDEFREGVPADGWYEIKVLAHAMNRDTPYDPAIFRMDFSEPFRLGIVTGDQSAGVLHHPQPIEPQLAEVTVEDGDPKWYTMKVWLNRGQTPRFIFPNGMANCRNAFSRIATQYKDQWPKDDPYTGGIVEARRVVLQHGKMPHIRIHEVDVRGPIYESWPPENQRVLLGEGAVSDDRVREILFRFASMAYRRPVTDADVDPLLKVVQTRREAGRDIRGALMDGMKAALCSPAFLYLSESPESKKDGYLGPHDLASRLSYFVWGTMPDAELRAVADDGSLKKP
;
A
#
# COMPACT_ATOMS: atom_id res chain seq x y z
N LEU A 1 -10.44 -8.83 -8.50
CA LEU A 1 -9.05 -9.29 -8.74
C LEU A 1 -8.78 -9.47 -10.23
N VAL A 2 -9.37 -10.46 -10.92
CA VAL A 2 -9.12 -10.70 -12.36
C VAL A 2 -9.35 -9.46 -13.22
N GLU A 3 -10.48 -8.76 -13.02
CA GLU A 3 -10.79 -7.52 -13.76
C GLU A 3 -9.72 -6.43 -13.55
N LYS A 4 -9.17 -6.29 -12.34
CA LYS A 4 -8.08 -5.33 -12.07
C LYS A 4 -6.78 -5.74 -12.75
N ALA A 5 -6.43 -7.03 -12.68
CA ALA A 5 -5.17 -7.53 -13.21
C ALA A 5 -5.14 -7.60 -14.75
N MET A 6 -6.27 -7.96 -15.37
CA MET A 6 -6.37 -8.29 -16.80
C MET A 6 -7.22 -7.29 -17.61
N GLY A 7 -7.98 -6.43 -16.95
CA GLY A 7 -8.87 -5.46 -17.59
C GLY A 7 -8.16 -4.23 -18.15
N MET A 8 -6.91 -3.96 -17.73
CA MET A 8 -6.12 -2.86 -18.31
C MET A 8 -5.65 -3.24 -19.72
N VAL A 9 -6.28 -2.64 -20.74
CA VAL A 9 -5.97 -2.87 -22.16
C VAL A 9 -4.95 -1.87 -22.68
N GLU A 10 -5.15 -0.61 -22.33
CA GLU A 10 -4.31 0.51 -22.76
C GLU A 10 -3.35 0.93 -21.65
N ARG A 11 -2.14 1.32 -22.06
CA ARG A 11 -1.13 1.83 -21.14
C ARG A 11 -1.61 3.19 -20.61
N PRO A 12 -1.88 3.34 -19.31
CA PRO A 12 -2.17 4.67 -18.76
C PRO A 12 -0.96 5.57 -18.95
N ALA A 13 -1.21 6.85 -19.25
CA ALA A 13 -0.17 7.84 -19.35
C ALA A 13 0.47 8.07 -17.97
N GLU A 14 1.81 8.10 -17.94
CA GLU A 14 2.55 8.52 -16.75
C GLU A 14 2.27 10.01 -16.51
N GLN A 15 1.99 10.35 -15.25
CA GLN A 15 1.72 11.71 -14.81
C GLN A 15 2.61 12.04 -13.60
N SER A 16 2.74 13.34 -13.31
CA SER A 16 3.51 13.84 -12.18
C SER A 16 2.76 14.96 -11.48
N TRP A 17 2.83 14.96 -10.16
CA TRP A 17 2.25 15.97 -9.28
C TRP A 17 3.34 16.43 -8.32
N HIS A 18 3.33 17.72 -8.02
CA HIS A 18 4.24 18.35 -7.08
C HIS A 18 3.42 19.20 -6.11
N PHE A 19 3.63 18.97 -4.82
CA PHE A 19 2.91 19.65 -3.75
C PHE A 19 3.92 20.37 -2.85
N ALA A 20 3.78 21.68 -2.75
CA ALA A 20 4.60 22.52 -1.89
C ALA A 20 3.72 23.61 -1.25
N GLY A 21 3.61 23.57 0.08
CA GLY A 21 2.74 24.46 0.85
C GLY A 21 1.23 24.21 0.64
N LYS A 22 0.40 25.04 1.27
CA LYS A 22 -1.07 24.91 1.34
C LYS A 22 -1.57 23.58 1.92
N PHE A 23 -0.77 22.97 2.78
CA PHE A 23 -1.10 21.73 3.45
C PHE A 23 -2.13 21.93 4.58
N ASP A 24 -3.42 21.83 4.24
CA ASP A 24 -4.52 21.76 5.21
C ASP A 24 -4.69 20.32 5.73
N GLN A 25 -4.39 20.11 7.01
CA GLN A 25 -4.37 18.79 7.65
C GLN A 25 -5.63 18.47 8.45
N GLY A 26 -6.68 19.26 8.28
CA GLY A 26 -7.96 19.06 8.96
C GLY A 26 -8.27 20.12 10.01
N GLN A 27 -9.53 20.09 10.47
CA GLN A 27 -10.14 21.16 11.27
C GLN A 27 -9.37 21.46 12.57
N GLU A 28 -8.87 20.42 13.25
CA GLU A 28 -8.17 20.53 14.54
C GLU A 28 -6.83 21.28 14.46
N LEU A 29 -6.14 21.17 13.32
CA LEU A 29 -4.81 21.76 13.11
C LEU A 29 -4.87 23.09 12.36
N ARG A 30 -6.02 23.41 11.75
CA ARG A 30 -6.18 24.50 10.80
C ARG A 30 -5.75 25.87 11.34
N TYR A 31 -6.20 26.24 12.55
CA TYR A 31 -5.85 27.53 13.14
C TYR A 31 -4.36 27.64 13.45
N SER A 32 -3.79 26.67 14.16
CA SER A 32 -2.40 26.76 14.62
C SER A 32 -1.41 26.61 13.45
N HIS A 33 -1.66 25.69 12.51
CA HIS A 33 -0.82 25.56 11.31
C HIS A 33 -0.95 26.77 10.38
N GLY A 34 -2.16 27.33 10.23
CA GLY A 34 -2.37 28.55 9.45
C GLY A 34 -1.66 29.76 10.05
N LYS A 35 -1.73 29.92 11.38
CA LYS A 35 -1.12 31.06 12.09
C LYS A 35 0.41 30.97 12.16
N VAL A 36 0.96 29.79 12.44
CA VAL A 36 2.40 29.62 12.69
C VAL A 36 3.16 29.29 11.40
N TYR A 37 2.63 28.39 10.57
CA TYR A 37 3.32 27.89 9.39
C TYR A 37 2.74 28.40 8.07
N GLN A 38 1.59 29.10 8.09
CA GLN A 38 0.88 29.49 6.88
C GLN A 38 0.62 28.30 5.94
N PHE A 39 0.35 27.12 6.53
CA PHE A 39 0.18 25.85 5.83
C PHE A 39 1.38 25.42 4.95
N ARG A 40 2.59 25.88 5.26
CA ARG A 40 3.78 25.54 4.46
C ARG A 40 4.19 24.06 4.54
N TYR A 41 3.82 23.38 5.62
CA TYR A 41 4.34 22.04 5.92
C TYR A 41 3.22 21.05 6.26
N LEU A 42 3.39 19.78 5.83
CA LEU A 42 2.69 18.64 6.42
C LEU A 42 3.47 18.19 7.66
N CYS A 43 2.84 18.23 8.82
CA CYS A 43 3.44 17.79 10.08
C CYS A 43 2.76 16.52 10.59
N VAL A 44 3.54 15.47 10.84
CA VAL A 44 3.06 14.19 11.38
C VAL A 44 3.50 14.07 12.82
N TYR A 45 2.55 14.04 13.75
CA TYR A 45 2.83 14.15 15.18
C TYR A 45 2.79 12.80 15.88
N GLU A 46 1.78 11.98 15.56
CA GLU A 46 1.45 10.80 16.34
C GLU A 46 1.30 9.55 15.48
N VAL A 47 1.24 8.40 16.16
CA VAL A 47 1.00 7.11 15.53
C VAL A 47 -0.43 7.02 14.96
N PRO A 48 -0.68 6.16 13.96
CA PRO A 48 -2.03 5.98 13.38
C PRO A 48 -3.09 5.48 14.37
N ASN A 49 -2.70 4.75 15.42
CA ASN A 49 -3.61 4.04 16.33
C ASN A 49 -3.95 4.81 17.63
N THR A 50 -3.85 6.14 17.63
CA THR A 50 -4.25 6.98 18.78
C THR A 50 -5.77 7.08 18.92
N VAL A 51 -6.27 7.58 20.05
CA VAL A 51 -7.73 7.72 20.29
C VAL A 51 -8.29 9.02 19.70
N ASN A 52 -7.50 10.11 19.78
CA ASN A 52 -7.88 11.42 19.27
C ASN A 52 -6.97 11.76 18.09
N HIS A 53 -7.31 11.26 16.91
CA HIS A 53 -6.49 11.37 15.69
C HIS A 53 -6.26 12.82 15.27
N GLU A 54 -5.20 13.45 15.77
CA GLU A 54 -4.85 14.85 15.56
C GLU A 54 -3.48 14.94 14.89
N GLY A 55 -3.40 14.59 13.60
CA GLY A 55 -2.13 14.58 12.86
C GLY A 55 -1.37 13.26 12.91
N GLY A 56 -2.09 12.15 13.11
CA GLY A 56 -1.60 10.79 12.84
C GLY A 56 -1.61 10.42 11.36
N TYR A 57 -2.40 11.11 10.53
CA TYR A 57 -2.51 10.92 9.09
C TYR A 57 -2.37 12.26 8.36
N ALA A 58 -1.20 12.51 7.78
CA ALA A 58 -0.98 13.67 6.92
C ALA A 58 -1.36 13.32 5.48
N ALA A 59 -2.55 13.76 5.07
CA ALA A 59 -3.04 13.62 3.70
C ALA A 59 -2.76 14.87 2.87
N ILE A 60 -2.68 14.70 1.55
CA ILE A 60 -2.54 15.81 0.60
C ILE A 60 -3.93 16.21 0.10
N ASP A 61 -4.51 17.27 0.68
CA ASP A 61 -5.89 17.68 0.37
C ASP A 61 -6.09 18.11 -1.10
N GLU A 62 -5.04 18.63 -1.76
CA GLU A 62 -5.04 18.94 -3.20
C GLU A 62 -5.02 17.67 -4.08
N PHE A 63 -4.70 16.51 -3.50
CA PHE A 63 -4.65 15.20 -4.18
C PHE A 63 -5.69 14.22 -3.62
N ARG A 64 -6.83 14.74 -3.16
CA ARG A 64 -7.91 13.97 -2.53
C ARG A 64 -8.61 12.97 -3.45
N GLU A 65 -8.66 13.28 -4.75
CA GLU A 65 -9.21 12.39 -5.79
C GLU A 65 -8.27 11.21 -6.08
N GLY A 66 -7.04 11.27 -5.57
CA GLY A 66 -6.04 10.22 -5.69
C GLY A 66 -5.54 10.00 -7.11
N VAL A 67 -4.94 8.83 -7.32
CA VAL A 67 -4.28 8.50 -8.57
C VAL A 67 -5.26 8.12 -9.69
N PRO A 68 -4.94 8.41 -10.97
CA PRO A 68 -5.88 8.21 -12.09
C PRO A 68 -5.97 6.74 -12.57
N ALA A 69 -5.05 5.87 -12.15
CA ALA A 69 -5.00 4.48 -12.58
C ALA A 69 -4.35 3.60 -11.52
N ASP A 70 -4.73 2.32 -11.49
CA ASP A 70 -4.02 1.30 -10.72
C ASP A 70 -2.58 1.21 -11.23
N GLY A 71 -1.59 1.13 -10.33
CA GLY A 71 -0.20 0.95 -10.73
C GLY A 71 0.82 1.25 -9.64
N TRP A 72 2.10 1.18 -10.03
CA TRP A 72 3.21 1.60 -9.19
C TRP A 72 3.41 3.11 -9.28
N TYR A 73 3.54 3.77 -8.14
CA TYR A 73 3.83 5.19 -8.04
C TYR A 73 5.11 5.39 -7.24
N GLU A 74 5.94 6.31 -7.72
CA GLU A 74 7.07 6.82 -6.96
C GLU A 74 6.61 8.05 -6.17
N ILE A 75 6.80 8.00 -4.86
CA ILE A 75 6.46 9.06 -3.92
C ILE A 75 7.78 9.58 -3.35
N LYS A 76 8.10 10.84 -3.65
CA LYS A 76 9.24 11.53 -3.06
C LYS A 76 8.75 12.51 -2.02
N VAL A 77 9.40 12.53 -0.86
CA VAL A 77 9.07 13.45 0.23
C VAL A 77 10.33 14.19 0.68
N LEU A 78 10.27 15.53 0.69
CA LEU A 78 11.31 16.36 1.29
C LEU A 78 10.98 16.53 2.77
N ALA A 79 11.71 15.86 3.66
CA ALA A 79 11.35 15.79 5.07
C ALA A 79 12.56 15.79 6.01
N HIS A 80 12.31 16.09 7.29
CA HIS A 80 13.27 15.89 8.38
C HIS A 80 12.57 15.60 9.71
N ALA A 81 13.33 14.99 10.62
CA ALA A 81 12.93 14.78 12.01
C ALA A 81 13.13 16.09 12.79
N MET A 82 12.06 16.56 13.41
CA MET A 82 12.07 17.76 14.24
C MET A 82 12.16 17.40 15.70
N ASN A 83 13.11 18.02 16.41
CA ASN A 83 13.21 18.01 17.87
C ASN A 83 13.26 16.61 18.50
N ARG A 84 14.02 15.67 17.92
CA ARG A 84 14.27 14.37 18.55
C ARG A 84 15.00 14.51 19.89
N ASP A 85 15.91 15.47 19.99
CA ASP A 85 16.64 15.88 21.20
C ASP A 85 15.83 16.89 22.05
N THR A 86 14.54 16.64 22.21
CA THR A 86 13.64 17.56 22.93
C THR A 86 14.07 17.79 24.39
N PRO A 87 14.01 19.03 24.92
CA PRO A 87 14.34 19.33 26.31
C PRO A 87 13.20 18.97 27.29
N TYR A 88 12.07 18.47 26.79
CA TYR A 88 10.89 18.17 27.59
C TYR A 88 10.95 16.77 28.19
N ASP A 89 10.19 16.55 29.27
CA ASP A 89 10.06 15.25 29.93
C ASP A 89 9.66 14.15 28.93
N PRO A 90 10.50 13.12 28.70
CA PRO A 90 10.20 12.04 27.76
C PRO A 90 8.87 11.32 28.03
N ALA A 91 8.41 11.31 29.29
CA ALA A 91 7.13 10.71 29.67
C ALA A 91 5.91 11.43 29.09
N ILE A 92 6.08 12.65 28.54
CA ILE A 92 5.04 13.36 27.79
C ILE A 92 4.68 12.62 26.49
N PHE A 93 5.68 12.07 25.80
CA PHE A 93 5.54 11.56 24.44
C PHE A 93 5.23 10.06 24.38
N ARG A 94 5.73 9.31 25.38
CA ARG A 94 5.69 7.83 25.40
C ARG A 94 6.30 7.24 24.13
N MET A 95 7.44 7.78 23.74
CA MET A 95 8.23 7.38 22.57
C MET A 95 9.59 6.85 23.00
N ASP A 96 10.20 6.02 22.16
CA ASP A 96 11.63 5.72 22.25
C ASP A 96 12.43 6.75 21.45
N PHE A 97 13.22 7.56 22.15
CA PHE A 97 14.05 8.60 21.56
C PHE A 97 15.42 8.10 21.06
N SER A 98 15.79 6.86 21.37
CA SER A 98 17.03 6.26 20.88
C SER A 98 16.93 5.85 19.41
N GLU A 99 15.71 5.63 18.92
CA GLU A 99 15.45 5.28 17.53
C GLU A 99 15.35 6.53 16.64
N PRO A 100 15.76 6.44 15.36
CA PRO A 100 15.45 7.48 14.39
C PRO A 100 13.95 7.47 14.04
N PHE A 101 13.41 8.62 13.64
CA PHE A 101 12.01 8.72 13.27
C PHE A 101 11.73 7.96 11.98
N ARG A 102 10.55 7.33 11.90
CA ARG A 102 10.12 6.55 10.74
C ARG A 102 8.95 7.25 10.07
N LEU A 103 9.01 7.40 8.76
CA LEU A 103 7.93 7.94 7.95
C LEU A 103 7.34 6.80 7.13
N GLY A 104 6.07 6.50 7.37
CA GLY A 104 5.33 5.48 6.64
C GLY A 104 4.36 6.08 5.63
N ILE A 105 4.04 5.31 4.60
CA ILE A 105 2.93 5.59 3.68
C ILE A 105 1.84 4.55 3.89
N VAL A 106 0.61 5.02 4.06
CA VAL A 106 -0.62 4.20 3.98
C VAL A 106 -1.51 4.73 2.85
N THR A 107 -2.46 3.92 2.40
CA THR A 107 -3.46 4.34 1.40
C THR A 107 -4.55 5.19 2.05
N GLY A 108 -5.05 6.20 1.35
CA GLY A 108 -6.32 6.85 1.63
C GLY A 108 -7.25 6.84 0.42
N ASP A 109 -8.55 6.86 0.65
CA ASP A 109 -9.60 6.97 -0.36
C ASP A 109 -10.69 7.90 0.17
N GLN A 110 -11.01 8.97 -0.54
CA GLN A 110 -12.01 9.94 -0.10
C GLN A 110 -13.42 9.33 -0.03
N SER A 111 -13.71 8.30 -0.82
CA SER A 111 -14.98 7.58 -0.76
C SER A 111 -15.13 6.72 0.50
N ALA A 112 -14.02 6.35 1.14
CA ALA A 112 -14.01 5.56 2.38
C ALA A 112 -14.13 6.42 3.65
N GLY A 113 -14.05 7.75 3.52
CA GLY A 113 -14.19 8.69 4.63
C GLY A 113 -13.21 9.85 4.54
N VAL A 114 -13.13 10.63 5.62
CA VAL A 114 -12.24 11.79 5.71
C VAL A 114 -10.79 11.32 5.79
N LEU A 115 -9.92 11.88 4.95
CA LEU A 115 -8.55 11.37 4.74
C LEU A 115 -7.63 11.49 5.98
N HIS A 116 -7.86 12.44 6.89
CA HIS A 116 -7.06 12.61 8.11
C HIS A 116 -7.49 11.71 9.29
N HIS A 117 -8.44 10.81 9.06
CA HIS A 117 -8.87 9.79 10.03
C HIS A 117 -8.49 8.38 9.56
N PRO A 118 -8.45 7.38 10.46
CA PRO A 118 -8.29 5.99 10.06
C PRO A 118 -9.34 5.57 9.05
N GLN A 119 -8.94 4.72 8.11
CA GLN A 119 -9.83 4.15 7.12
C GLN A 119 -9.76 2.62 7.16
N PRO A 120 -10.83 1.91 6.72
CA PRO A 120 -10.79 0.46 6.66
C PRO A 120 -9.66 -0.03 5.75
N ILE A 121 -8.87 -0.99 6.24
CA ILE A 121 -7.83 -1.69 5.47
C ILE A 121 -6.79 -0.71 4.89
N GLU A 122 -5.94 -0.19 5.78
CA GLU A 122 -4.86 0.76 5.45
C GLU A 122 -3.47 0.15 5.68
N PRO A 123 -3.04 -0.86 4.88
CA PRO A 123 -1.73 -1.46 5.05
C PRO A 123 -0.63 -0.40 4.87
N GLN A 124 0.43 -0.52 5.65
CA GLN A 124 1.63 0.27 5.43
C GLN A 124 2.33 -0.22 4.17
N LEU A 125 2.39 0.66 3.16
CA LEU A 125 2.91 0.36 1.82
C LEU A 125 4.42 0.54 1.71
N ALA A 126 4.97 1.48 2.47
CA ALA A 126 6.40 1.78 2.52
C ALA A 126 6.77 2.46 3.84
N GLU A 127 8.05 2.41 4.18
CA GLU A 127 8.64 3.11 5.33
C GLU A 127 10.06 3.58 4.97
N VAL A 128 10.43 4.75 5.49
CA VAL A 128 11.81 5.25 5.45
C VAL A 128 12.20 5.80 6.81
N THR A 129 13.49 5.69 7.14
CA THR A 129 14.07 6.38 8.29
C THR A 129 14.36 7.83 7.93
N VAL A 130 13.84 8.76 8.71
CA VAL A 130 14.01 10.21 8.53
C VAL A 130 15.14 10.71 9.42
N GLU A 131 16.10 11.40 8.81
CA GLU A 131 17.24 12.00 9.49
C GLU A 131 16.87 13.30 10.22
N ASP A 132 17.61 13.60 11.29
CA ASP A 132 17.61 14.93 11.92
C ASP A 132 18.35 15.96 11.03
N GLY A 133 18.20 17.24 11.37
CA GLY A 133 18.95 18.31 10.72
C GLY A 133 18.20 18.89 9.52
N ASP A 134 18.89 19.08 8.39
CA ASP A 134 18.30 19.69 7.20
C ASP A 134 17.36 18.73 6.44
N PRO A 135 16.27 19.24 5.81
CA PRO A 135 15.37 18.42 5.00
C PRO A 135 16.09 17.65 3.88
N LYS A 136 15.77 16.37 3.74
CA LYS A 136 16.28 15.48 2.68
C LYS A 136 15.15 14.85 1.88
N TRP A 137 15.44 14.50 0.63
CA TRP A 137 14.53 13.76 -0.23
C TRP A 137 14.59 12.26 0.08
N TYR A 138 13.44 11.68 0.39
CA TYR A 138 13.25 10.22 0.51
C TYR A 138 12.35 9.74 -0.60
N THR A 139 12.69 8.62 -1.25
CA THR A 139 11.94 8.07 -2.37
C THR A 139 11.38 6.70 -1.99
N MET A 140 10.09 6.51 -2.19
CA MET A 140 9.39 5.25 -1.93
C MET A 140 8.57 4.85 -3.15
N LYS A 141 8.61 3.57 -3.55
CA LYS A 141 7.78 3.03 -4.63
C LYS A 141 6.63 2.22 -4.01
N VAL A 142 5.39 2.62 -4.28
CA VAL A 142 4.19 2.02 -3.69
C VAL A 142 3.16 1.68 -4.75
N TRP A 143 2.35 0.65 -4.52
CA TRP A 143 1.18 0.38 -5.36
C TRP A 143 -0.02 1.18 -4.86
N LEU A 144 -0.67 1.92 -5.76
CA LEU A 144 -1.93 2.61 -5.49
C LEU A 144 -2.97 2.19 -6.51
N ASN A 145 -4.20 1.95 -6.05
CA ASN A 145 -5.35 1.78 -6.94
C ASN A 145 -5.90 3.15 -7.34
N ARG A 146 -6.58 3.22 -8.49
CA ARG A 146 -7.34 4.40 -8.93
C ARG A 146 -8.20 4.94 -7.78
N GLY A 147 -8.13 6.25 -7.56
CA GLY A 147 -8.85 6.93 -6.48
C GLY A 147 -8.09 6.97 -5.15
N GLN A 148 -7.03 6.18 -5.00
CA GLN A 148 -6.24 6.18 -3.76
C GLN A 148 -5.18 7.28 -3.77
N THR A 149 -4.97 7.87 -2.61
CA THR A 149 -3.97 8.92 -2.35
C THR A 149 -3.00 8.45 -1.25
N PRO A 150 -1.70 8.77 -1.32
CA PRO A 150 -0.79 8.48 -0.21
C PRO A 150 -1.14 9.34 1.00
N ARG A 151 -1.12 8.72 2.19
CA ARG A 151 -1.18 9.40 3.47
C ARG A 151 0.05 9.07 4.27
N PHE A 152 0.62 10.08 4.91
CA PHE A 152 1.87 9.95 5.65
C PHE A 152 1.60 9.73 7.13
N ILE A 153 2.27 8.74 7.71
CA ILE A 153 2.15 8.35 9.12
C ILE A 153 3.53 8.37 9.79
N PHE A 154 3.54 8.42 11.13
CA PHE A 154 4.75 8.36 11.94
C PHE A 154 4.71 7.09 12.81
N PRO A 155 5.18 5.93 12.31
CA PRO A 155 4.97 4.63 12.96
C PRO A 155 5.57 4.50 14.37
N ASN A 156 6.65 5.22 14.67
CA ASN A 156 7.21 5.34 16.03
C ASN A 156 7.02 6.74 16.63
N GLY A 157 5.94 7.43 16.23
CA GLY A 157 5.54 8.74 16.76
C GLY A 157 4.96 8.70 18.18
N MET A 158 4.50 9.85 18.68
CA MET A 158 3.90 9.90 20.02
C MET A 158 2.52 9.26 20.06
N ALA A 159 2.09 8.80 21.24
CA ALA A 159 0.81 8.13 21.39
C ALA A 159 -0.39 9.07 21.61
N ASN A 160 -0.16 10.37 21.87
CA ASN A 160 -1.21 11.36 22.09
C ASN A 160 -0.65 12.78 21.96
N CYS A 161 -0.72 13.36 20.76
CA CYS A 161 -0.16 14.69 20.54
C CYS A 161 -0.94 15.80 21.24
N ARG A 162 -2.27 15.66 21.36
CA ARG A 162 -3.12 16.65 22.04
C ARG A 162 -2.70 16.85 23.49
N ASN A 163 -2.44 15.73 24.20
CA ASN A 163 -1.94 15.77 25.57
C ASN A 163 -0.53 16.34 25.63
N ALA A 164 0.34 15.97 24.69
CA ALA A 164 1.70 16.49 24.62
C ALA A 164 1.73 18.02 24.48
N PHE A 165 0.97 18.58 23.52
CA PHE A 165 0.82 20.04 23.37
C PHE A 165 0.37 20.71 24.67
N SER A 166 -0.66 20.17 25.32
CA SER A 166 -1.20 20.74 26.56
C SER A 166 -0.18 20.69 27.72
N ARG A 167 0.51 19.55 27.88
CA ARG A 167 1.51 19.36 28.94
C ARG A 167 2.72 20.28 28.72
N ILE A 168 3.22 20.36 27.49
CA ILE A 168 4.34 21.25 27.16
C ILE A 168 3.97 22.70 27.47
N ALA A 169 2.86 23.19 26.90
CA ALA A 169 2.40 24.57 27.07
C ALA A 169 2.23 24.97 28.55
N THR A 170 1.75 24.05 29.39
CA THR A 170 1.46 24.30 30.80
C THR A 170 2.67 24.13 31.71
N GLN A 171 3.41 23.03 31.57
CA GLN A 171 4.53 22.67 32.45
C GLN A 171 5.77 23.53 32.18
N TYR A 172 5.92 24.02 30.95
CA TYR A 172 7.06 24.85 30.52
C TYR A 172 6.64 26.29 30.20
N LYS A 173 5.58 26.79 30.85
CA LYS A 173 5.02 28.13 30.63
C LYS A 173 6.02 29.27 30.75
N ASP A 174 7.05 29.10 31.57
CA ASP A 174 8.09 30.10 31.81
C ASP A 174 9.11 30.20 30.65
N GLN A 175 9.06 29.27 29.68
CA GLN A 175 9.88 29.31 28.46
C GLN A 175 9.25 30.14 27.34
N TRP A 176 7.97 30.51 27.45
CA TRP A 176 7.29 31.29 26.41
C TRP A 176 7.66 32.77 26.49
N PRO A 177 7.79 33.49 25.36
CA PRO A 177 8.08 34.91 25.36
C PRO A 177 7.04 35.70 26.18
N LYS A 178 7.49 36.72 26.92
CA LYS A 178 6.60 37.53 27.78
C LYS A 178 5.53 38.29 26.98
N ASP A 179 5.84 38.63 25.75
CA ASP A 179 4.98 39.29 24.77
C ASP A 179 4.10 38.30 23.99
N ASP A 180 4.31 37.00 24.14
CA ASP A 180 3.51 35.93 23.52
C ASP A 180 3.26 34.75 24.49
N PRO A 181 2.62 34.98 25.65
CA PRO A 181 2.43 33.95 26.66
C PRO A 181 1.38 32.92 26.25
N TYR A 182 1.45 31.74 26.86
CA TYR A 182 0.35 30.77 26.78
C TYR A 182 -0.86 31.26 27.58
N THR A 183 -2.00 31.42 26.91
CA THR A 183 -3.24 31.97 27.51
C THR A 183 -4.30 30.92 27.88
N GLY A 184 -3.98 29.63 27.78
CA GLY A 184 -4.91 28.54 28.10
C GLY A 184 -5.64 27.97 26.88
N GLY A 185 -6.16 26.74 27.02
CA GLY A 185 -6.86 26.00 25.97
C GLY A 185 -5.94 25.25 25.01
N ILE A 186 -6.48 24.24 24.32
CA ILE A 186 -5.69 23.37 23.42
C ILE A 186 -5.22 24.13 22.16
N VAL A 187 -6.06 24.99 21.61
CA VAL A 187 -5.77 25.71 20.37
C VAL A 187 -4.54 26.62 20.54
N GLU A 188 -4.48 27.34 21.66
CA GLU A 188 -3.34 28.19 22.00
C GLU A 188 -2.12 27.39 22.46
N ALA A 189 -2.33 26.23 23.13
CA ALA A 189 -1.23 25.32 23.45
C ALA A 189 -0.54 24.81 22.18
N ARG A 190 -1.31 24.40 21.15
CA ARG A 190 -0.75 24.04 19.84
C ARG A 190 -0.01 25.21 19.22
N ARG A 191 -0.61 26.40 19.17
CA ARG A 191 0.03 27.58 18.56
C ARG A 191 1.37 27.91 19.22
N VAL A 192 1.42 28.09 20.54
CA VAL A 192 2.63 28.52 21.25
C VAL A 192 3.74 27.46 21.14
N VAL A 193 3.39 26.17 21.22
CA VAL A 193 4.36 25.07 21.11
C VAL A 193 4.87 24.90 19.68
N LEU A 194 4.04 25.10 18.65
CA LEU A 194 4.53 25.09 17.26
C LEU A 194 5.44 26.29 16.97
N GLN A 195 5.16 27.44 17.59
CA GLN A 195 5.89 28.67 17.32
C GLN A 195 7.23 28.75 18.08
N HIS A 196 7.26 28.33 19.33
CA HIS A 196 8.40 28.51 20.24
C HIS A 196 8.92 27.21 20.86
N GLY A 197 8.12 26.14 20.80
CA GLY A 197 8.44 24.87 21.45
C GLY A 197 9.30 23.93 20.59
N LYS A 198 9.85 22.91 21.26
CA LYS A 198 10.66 21.86 20.65
C LYS A 198 9.99 20.49 20.72
N MET A 199 8.78 20.39 20.16
CA MET A 199 8.01 19.14 20.19
C MET A 199 8.49 18.17 19.09
N PRO A 200 8.74 16.88 19.39
CA PRO A 200 9.04 15.84 18.41
C PRO A 200 7.98 15.73 17.33
N HIS A 201 8.35 15.77 16.05
CA HIS A 201 7.46 15.47 14.92
C HIS A 201 8.24 15.23 13.63
N ILE A 202 7.59 14.68 12.61
CA ILE A 202 8.14 14.71 11.24
C ILE A 202 7.53 15.91 10.53
N ARG A 203 8.39 16.69 9.85
CA ARG A 203 7.94 17.80 9.00
C ARG A 203 8.29 17.48 7.55
N ILE A 204 7.28 17.53 6.70
CA ILE A 204 7.37 17.33 5.25
C ILE A 204 7.13 18.69 4.58
N HIS A 205 8.08 19.08 3.73
CA HIS A 205 8.13 20.35 3.02
C HIS A 205 7.48 20.25 1.65
N GLU A 206 7.78 19.17 0.94
CA GLU A 206 7.35 18.96 -0.44
C GLU A 206 7.06 17.48 -0.66
N VAL A 207 6.13 17.20 -1.57
CA VAL A 207 5.82 15.85 -2.02
C VAL A 207 5.76 15.82 -3.54
N ASP A 208 6.53 14.93 -4.16
CA ASP A 208 6.35 14.58 -5.56
C ASP A 208 5.66 13.22 -5.66
N VAL A 209 4.70 13.11 -6.55
CA VAL A 209 4.06 11.84 -6.93
C VAL A 209 4.28 11.65 -8.42
N ARG A 210 4.78 10.48 -8.84
CA ARG A 210 4.98 10.13 -10.25
C ARG A 210 4.43 8.75 -10.54
N GLY A 211 3.58 8.63 -11.55
CA GLY A 211 3.09 7.35 -12.04
C GLY A 211 1.76 7.45 -12.81
N PRO A 212 1.14 6.32 -13.14
CA PRO A 212 1.63 4.96 -12.85
C PRO A 212 2.85 4.60 -13.71
N ILE A 213 3.84 3.96 -13.10
CA ILE A 213 5.12 3.57 -13.72
C ILE A 213 5.03 2.12 -14.19
N TYR A 214 5.30 1.91 -15.48
CA TYR A 214 5.36 0.59 -16.11
C TYR A 214 6.67 0.44 -16.88
N GLU A 215 7.48 -0.56 -16.50
CA GLU A 215 8.74 -0.88 -17.18
C GLU A 215 8.52 -1.52 -18.55
N SER A 216 7.41 -2.26 -18.70
CA SER A 216 7.00 -2.82 -19.98
C SER A 216 5.47 -2.81 -20.11
N TRP A 217 4.98 -2.83 -21.35
CA TRP A 217 3.56 -2.94 -21.65
C TRP A 217 3.29 -4.08 -22.65
N PRO A 218 2.29 -4.95 -22.43
CA PRO A 218 1.47 -5.07 -21.21
C PRO A 218 2.29 -5.35 -19.94
N PRO A 219 1.73 -5.15 -18.73
CA PRO A 219 2.43 -5.46 -17.48
C PRO A 219 2.85 -6.94 -17.41
N GLU A 220 3.90 -7.25 -16.64
CA GLU A 220 4.50 -8.59 -16.60
C GLU A 220 3.49 -9.71 -16.30
N ASN A 221 2.60 -9.50 -15.34
CA ASN A 221 1.53 -10.44 -15.00
C ASN A 221 0.61 -10.72 -16.20
N GLN A 222 0.32 -9.73 -17.04
CA GLN A 222 -0.45 -9.94 -18.27
C GLN A 222 0.39 -10.65 -19.33
N ARG A 223 1.67 -10.30 -19.51
CA ARG A 223 2.55 -10.95 -20.49
C ARG A 223 2.76 -12.43 -20.20
N VAL A 224 3.00 -12.78 -18.93
CA VAL A 224 3.15 -14.17 -18.50
C VAL A 224 1.90 -14.99 -18.84
N LEU A 225 0.72 -14.43 -18.60
CA LEU A 225 -0.55 -15.13 -18.81
C LEU A 225 -1.01 -15.15 -20.27
N LEU A 226 -1.00 -14.00 -20.94
CA LEU A 226 -1.51 -13.84 -22.31
C LEU A 226 -0.49 -14.25 -23.37
N GLY A 227 0.81 -14.31 -23.04
CA GLY A 227 1.86 -14.49 -24.03
C GLY A 227 1.98 -13.31 -24.99
N GLU A 228 2.57 -13.56 -26.16
CA GLU A 228 2.68 -12.56 -27.22
C GLU A 228 1.41 -12.51 -28.08
N GLY A 229 1.02 -11.32 -28.52
CA GLY A 229 -0.14 -11.12 -29.39
C GLY A 229 -1.45 -10.80 -28.67
N ALA A 230 -2.44 -10.38 -29.44
CA ALA A 230 -3.76 -10.02 -28.93
C ALA A 230 -4.53 -11.25 -28.43
N VAL A 231 -5.53 -11.00 -27.58
CA VAL A 231 -6.50 -12.03 -27.17
C VAL A 231 -7.47 -12.26 -28.32
N SER A 232 -7.55 -13.51 -28.79
CA SER A 232 -8.42 -13.94 -29.89
C SER A 232 -9.05 -15.30 -29.56
N ASP A 233 -10.13 -15.65 -30.26
CA ASP A 233 -10.91 -16.87 -29.98
C ASP A 233 -10.06 -18.15 -30.11
N ASP A 234 -9.10 -18.20 -31.04
CA ASP A 234 -8.18 -19.34 -31.27
C ASP A 234 -7.15 -19.53 -30.14
N ARG A 235 -6.84 -18.46 -29.39
CA ARG A 235 -5.83 -18.47 -28.32
C ARG A 235 -6.41 -18.72 -26.93
N VAL A 236 -7.74 -18.67 -26.77
CA VAL A 236 -8.40 -18.85 -25.46
C VAL A 236 -7.97 -20.13 -24.78
N ARG A 237 -7.97 -21.25 -25.51
CA ARG A 237 -7.64 -22.56 -24.95
C ARG A 237 -6.21 -22.58 -24.41
N GLU A 238 -5.25 -22.10 -25.19
CA GLU A 238 -3.84 -21.99 -24.81
C GLU A 238 -3.66 -21.13 -23.53
N ILE A 239 -4.30 -19.96 -23.49
CA ILE A 239 -4.22 -19.04 -22.34
C ILE A 239 -4.83 -19.68 -21.09
N LEU A 240 -5.98 -20.35 -21.22
CA LEU A 240 -6.61 -21.07 -20.11
C LEU A 240 -5.76 -22.24 -19.62
N PHE A 241 -5.10 -22.98 -20.52
CA PHE A 241 -4.14 -24.03 -20.14
C PHE A 241 -3.02 -23.47 -19.26
N ARG A 242 -2.41 -22.37 -19.70
CA ARG A 242 -1.32 -21.73 -18.96
C ARG A 242 -1.80 -21.19 -17.61
N PHE A 243 -2.93 -20.48 -17.60
CA PHE A 243 -3.51 -19.92 -16.39
C PHE A 243 -3.91 -21.01 -15.40
N ALA A 244 -4.60 -22.07 -15.85
CA ALA A 244 -5.04 -23.17 -15.01
C ALA A 244 -3.85 -23.97 -14.47
N SER A 245 -2.77 -24.17 -15.24
CA SER A 245 -1.56 -24.83 -14.73
C SER A 245 -0.92 -24.06 -13.58
N MET A 246 -0.87 -22.73 -13.69
CA MET A 246 -0.41 -21.88 -12.58
C MET A 246 -1.38 -21.89 -11.40
N ALA A 247 -2.67 -21.74 -11.68
CA ALA A 247 -3.72 -21.65 -10.65
C ALA A 247 -3.88 -22.97 -9.89
N TYR A 248 -3.74 -24.12 -10.56
CA TYR A 248 -3.88 -25.44 -9.94
C TYR A 248 -2.54 -26.00 -9.47
N ARG A 249 -1.43 -25.31 -9.78
CA ARG A 249 -0.06 -25.61 -9.34
C ARG A 249 0.43 -27.00 -9.78
N ARG A 250 -0.06 -27.45 -10.94
CA ARG A 250 0.29 -28.72 -11.57
C ARG A 250 0.09 -28.65 -13.09
N PRO A 251 0.63 -29.60 -13.86
CA PRO A 251 0.20 -29.84 -15.23
C PRO A 251 -1.32 -30.08 -15.27
N VAL A 252 -2.00 -29.39 -16.19
CA VAL A 252 -3.46 -29.52 -16.39
C VAL A 252 -3.74 -30.33 -17.64
N THR A 253 -4.89 -30.99 -17.63
CA THR A 253 -5.39 -31.82 -18.74
C THR A 253 -6.49 -31.10 -19.52
N ASP A 254 -6.88 -31.63 -20.67
CA ASP A 254 -8.05 -31.12 -21.40
C ASP A 254 -9.32 -31.12 -20.53
N ALA A 255 -9.49 -32.16 -19.69
CA ALA A 255 -10.62 -32.26 -18.78
C ALA A 255 -10.65 -31.15 -17.71
N ASP A 256 -9.49 -30.60 -17.34
CA ASP A 256 -9.39 -29.46 -16.43
C ASP A 256 -9.80 -28.14 -17.12
N VAL A 257 -9.51 -28.00 -18.42
CA VAL A 257 -9.65 -26.76 -19.19
C VAL A 257 -10.99 -26.66 -19.91
N ASP A 258 -11.56 -27.78 -20.38
CA ASP A 258 -12.84 -27.81 -21.09
C ASP A 258 -13.99 -27.12 -20.34
N PRO A 259 -14.16 -27.29 -19.01
CA PRO A 259 -15.19 -26.56 -18.26
C PRO A 259 -14.97 -25.04 -18.27
N LEU A 260 -13.70 -24.60 -18.23
CA LEU A 260 -13.35 -23.17 -18.26
C LEU A 260 -13.62 -22.59 -19.65
N LEU A 261 -13.26 -23.33 -20.71
CA LEU A 261 -13.52 -22.93 -22.09
C LEU A 261 -15.03 -22.83 -22.36
N LYS A 262 -15.83 -23.75 -21.80
CA LYS A 262 -17.29 -23.69 -21.88
C LYS A 262 -17.83 -22.41 -21.25
N VAL A 263 -17.29 -21.97 -20.10
CA VAL A 263 -17.64 -20.68 -19.50
C VAL A 263 -17.36 -19.53 -20.48
N VAL A 264 -16.19 -19.52 -21.12
CA VAL A 264 -15.86 -18.49 -22.12
C VAL A 264 -16.86 -18.50 -23.26
N GLN A 265 -17.13 -19.67 -23.86
CA GLN A 265 -18.08 -19.83 -24.97
C GLN A 265 -19.49 -19.34 -24.62
N THR A 266 -20.02 -19.76 -23.46
CA THR A 266 -21.34 -19.31 -22.99
C THR A 266 -21.39 -17.79 -22.80
N ARG A 267 -20.29 -17.17 -22.34
CA ARG A 267 -20.22 -15.71 -22.19
C ARG A 267 -20.10 -14.98 -23.54
N ARG A 268 -19.43 -15.58 -24.53
CA ARG A 268 -19.39 -15.08 -25.92
C ARG A 268 -20.77 -15.12 -26.56
N GLU A 269 -21.49 -16.22 -26.42
CA GLU A 269 -22.88 -16.37 -26.89
C GLU A 269 -23.82 -15.35 -26.24
N ALA A 270 -23.57 -15.00 -24.98
CA ALA A 270 -24.29 -13.96 -24.27
C ALA A 270 -23.87 -12.52 -24.64
N GLY A 271 -23.02 -12.33 -25.66
CA GLY A 271 -22.63 -11.03 -26.21
C GLY A 271 -21.42 -10.38 -25.56
N ARG A 272 -20.68 -11.07 -24.69
CA ARG A 272 -19.45 -10.53 -24.08
C ARG A 272 -18.28 -10.55 -25.08
N ASP A 273 -17.42 -9.55 -25.03
CA ASP A 273 -16.20 -9.53 -25.84
C ASP A 273 -15.24 -10.67 -25.41
N ILE A 274 -14.27 -11.02 -26.27
CA ILE A 274 -13.39 -12.16 -26.05
C ILE A 274 -12.53 -12.03 -24.79
N ARG A 275 -12.05 -10.82 -24.48
CA ARG A 275 -11.23 -10.57 -23.29
C ARG A 275 -12.10 -10.67 -22.04
N GLY A 276 -13.29 -10.07 -22.06
CA GLY A 276 -14.27 -10.17 -20.98
C GLY A 276 -14.68 -11.62 -20.69
N ALA A 277 -14.95 -12.40 -21.73
CA ALA A 277 -15.29 -13.81 -21.62
C ALA A 277 -14.12 -14.65 -21.08
N LEU A 278 -12.89 -14.42 -21.57
CA LEU A 278 -11.67 -15.06 -21.06
C LEU A 278 -11.47 -14.78 -19.56
N MET A 279 -11.66 -13.52 -19.13
CA MET A 279 -11.60 -13.16 -17.71
C MET A 279 -12.63 -13.91 -16.87
N ASP A 280 -13.82 -14.19 -17.39
CA ASP A 280 -14.80 -15.03 -16.69
C ASP A 280 -14.35 -16.50 -16.60
N GLY A 281 -13.70 -17.03 -17.64
CA GLY A 281 -13.05 -18.35 -17.58
C GLY A 281 -11.95 -18.40 -16.52
N MET A 282 -11.13 -17.35 -16.42
CA MET A 282 -10.12 -17.23 -15.36
C MET A 282 -10.75 -17.15 -13.96
N LYS A 283 -11.86 -16.40 -13.79
CA LYS A 283 -12.60 -16.39 -12.51
C LYS A 283 -13.14 -17.78 -12.17
N ALA A 284 -13.66 -18.52 -13.15
CA ALA A 284 -14.15 -19.88 -12.94
C ALA A 284 -13.03 -20.80 -12.43
N ALA A 285 -11.80 -20.68 -12.97
CA ALA A 285 -10.65 -21.42 -12.46
C ALA A 285 -10.31 -21.04 -11.01
N LEU A 286 -10.32 -19.75 -10.66
CA LEU A 286 -10.09 -19.29 -9.27
C LEU A 286 -11.21 -19.68 -8.30
N CYS A 287 -12.39 -20.07 -8.80
CA CYS A 287 -13.49 -20.59 -7.99
C CYS A 287 -13.53 -22.12 -7.95
N SER A 288 -12.60 -22.82 -8.64
CA SER A 288 -12.61 -24.27 -8.69
C SER A 288 -12.01 -24.89 -7.41
N PRO A 289 -12.43 -26.11 -7.02
CA PRO A 289 -11.82 -26.82 -5.90
C PRO A 289 -10.31 -27.05 -6.08
N ALA A 290 -9.83 -27.18 -7.33
CA ALA A 290 -8.41 -27.34 -7.62
C ALA A 290 -7.58 -26.08 -7.31
N PHE A 291 -8.20 -24.89 -7.34
CA PHE A 291 -7.58 -23.66 -6.87
C PHE A 291 -7.76 -23.45 -5.36
N LEU A 292 -8.97 -23.63 -4.85
CA LEU A 292 -9.33 -23.28 -3.46
C LEU A 292 -8.70 -24.20 -2.43
N TYR A 293 -8.45 -25.46 -2.80
CA TYR A 293 -7.82 -26.45 -1.94
C TYR A 293 -6.47 -26.87 -2.53
N LEU A 294 -5.51 -27.15 -1.65
CA LEU A 294 -4.32 -27.93 -2.00
C LEU A 294 -4.73 -29.40 -2.16
N SER A 295 -5.52 -29.66 -3.19
CA SER A 295 -6.10 -30.96 -3.48
C SER A 295 -4.99 -31.91 -3.91
N GLU A 296 -4.85 -33.01 -3.19
CA GLU A 296 -3.97 -34.10 -3.58
C GLU A 296 -4.42 -34.67 -4.93
N SER A 297 -3.47 -34.78 -5.85
CA SER A 297 -3.66 -35.41 -7.15
C SER A 297 -4.21 -36.84 -6.99
N PRO A 298 -4.93 -37.37 -7.99
CA PRO A 298 -5.39 -38.77 -7.97
C PRO A 298 -4.26 -39.79 -7.75
N GLU A 299 -3.03 -39.46 -8.16
CA GLU A 299 -1.82 -40.24 -7.94
C GLU A 299 -1.47 -40.32 -6.45
N SER A 300 -1.53 -39.19 -5.73
CA SER A 300 -1.29 -39.14 -4.29
C SER A 300 -2.25 -39.99 -3.48
N LYS A 301 -3.49 -40.12 -3.98
CA LYS A 301 -4.54 -40.90 -3.32
C LYS A 301 -4.36 -42.42 -3.47
N LYS A 302 -3.55 -42.89 -4.42
CA LYS A 302 -3.33 -44.33 -4.64
C LYS A 302 -2.36 -44.93 -3.63
N ASP A 303 -1.27 -44.24 -3.34
CA ASP A 303 -0.16 -44.81 -2.54
C ASP A 303 -0.01 -44.16 -1.15
N GLY A 304 -0.83 -43.15 -0.83
CA GLY A 304 -0.76 -42.41 0.44
C GLY A 304 0.43 -41.45 0.54
N TYR A 305 1.22 -41.31 -0.53
CA TYR A 305 2.34 -40.39 -0.64
C TYR A 305 1.98 -39.22 -1.56
N LEU A 306 2.40 -38.01 -1.21
CA LEU A 306 2.20 -36.83 -2.05
C LEU A 306 2.95 -36.99 -3.39
N GLY A 307 2.28 -36.65 -4.49
CA GLY A 307 2.86 -36.45 -5.81
C GLY A 307 3.88 -35.30 -5.80
N PRO A 308 4.80 -35.24 -6.79
CA PRO A 308 5.82 -34.19 -6.83
C PRO A 308 5.22 -32.77 -6.77
N HIS A 309 4.15 -32.51 -7.52
CA HIS A 309 3.47 -31.21 -7.52
C HIS A 309 2.73 -30.89 -6.22
N ASP A 310 2.16 -31.91 -5.57
CA ASP A 310 1.49 -31.74 -4.29
C ASP A 310 2.50 -31.41 -3.19
N LEU A 311 3.67 -32.06 -3.22
CA LEU A 311 4.79 -31.78 -2.33
C LEU A 311 5.35 -30.37 -2.56
N ALA A 312 5.60 -30.00 -3.82
CA ALA A 312 6.05 -28.66 -4.20
C ALA A 312 5.09 -27.58 -3.68
N SER A 313 3.79 -27.77 -3.91
CA SER A 313 2.76 -26.84 -3.45
C SER A 313 2.75 -26.72 -1.92
N ARG A 314 2.78 -27.83 -1.18
CA ARG A 314 2.81 -27.75 0.29
C ARG A 314 4.07 -27.07 0.81
N LEU A 315 5.23 -27.34 0.19
CA LEU A 315 6.49 -26.72 0.56
C LEU A 315 6.45 -25.19 0.33
N SER A 316 6.00 -24.74 -0.84
CA SER A 316 5.98 -23.31 -1.17
C SER A 316 5.04 -22.52 -0.26
N TYR A 317 3.86 -23.06 0.05
CA TYR A 317 2.92 -22.43 0.97
C TYR A 317 3.39 -22.48 2.42
N PHE A 318 4.12 -23.53 2.82
CA PHE A 318 4.72 -23.61 4.15
C PHE A 318 5.84 -22.58 4.34
N VAL A 319 6.73 -22.43 3.36
CA VAL A 319 7.94 -21.60 3.51
C VAL A 319 7.67 -20.12 3.24
N TRP A 320 6.94 -19.77 2.17
CA TRP A 320 6.77 -18.37 1.76
C TRP A 320 5.33 -17.97 1.39
N GLY A 321 4.35 -18.85 1.59
CA GLY A 321 2.93 -18.51 1.51
C GLY A 321 2.40 -18.20 0.10
N THR A 322 3.08 -18.63 -0.96
CA THR A 322 2.57 -18.51 -2.34
C THR A 322 2.87 -19.77 -3.18
N MET A 323 2.42 -19.78 -4.44
CA MET A 323 2.62 -20.89 -5.37
C MET A 323 4.10 -21.24 -5.57
N PRO A 324 4.42 -22.48 -5.96
CA PRO A 324 5.78 -22.86 -6.32
C PRO A 324 6.32 -21.97 -7.44
N ASP A 325 7.56 -21.52 -7.29
CA ASP A 325 8.26 -20.74 -8.31
C ASP A 325 8.62 -21.61 -9.54
N ALA A 326 9.36 -21.06 -10.50
CA ALA A 326 9.74 -21.79 -11.70
C ALA A 326 10.69 -22.96 -11.40
N GLU A 327 11.63 -22.79 -10.47
CA GLU A 327 12.63 -23.79 -10.13
C GLU A 327 11.98 -24.98 -9.41
N LEU A 328 11.17 -24.71 -8.39
CA LEU A 328 10.47 -25.75 -7.64
C LEU A 328 9.46 -26.51 -8.50
N ARG A 329 8.84 -25.84 -9.49
CA ARG A 329 7.99 -26.52 -10.48
C ARG A 329 8.79 -27.43 -11.39
N ALA A 330 9.94 -27.00 -11.90
CA ALA A 330 10.77 -27.82 -12.77
C ALA A 330 11.26 -29.11 -12.07
N VAL A 331 11.67 -29.00 -10.81
CA VAL A 331 12.09 -30.13 -9.96
C VAL A 331 10.91 -31.06 -9.62
N ALA A 332 9.68 -30.53 -9.62
CA ALA A 332 8.48 -31.35 -9.50
C ALA A 332 8.11 -32.05 -10.82
N ASP A 333 8.25 -31.36 -11.96
CA ASP A 333 7.96 -31.88 -13.30
C ASP A 333 8.86 -33.08 -13.65
N ASP A 334 10.15 -33.04 -13.29
CA ASP A 334 11.10 -34.14 -13.55
C ASP A 334 11.11 -35.24 -12.46
N GLY A 335 10.33 -35.05 -11.39
CA GLY A 335 10.20 -35.98 -10.26
C GLY A 335 11.42 -36.05 -9.33
N SER A 336 12.43 -35.20 -9.51
CA SER A 336 13.61 -35.16 -8.64
C SER A 336 13.30 -34.66 -7.24
N LEU A 337 12.19 -33.94 -7.03
CA LEU A 337 11.75 -33.49 -5.71
C LEU A 337 11.53 -34.64 -4.71
N LYS A 338 11.31 -35.87 -5.20
CA LYS A 338 11.13 -37.07 -4.38
C LYS A 338 12.42 -37.83 -4.10
N LYS A 339 13.56 -37.38 -4.61
CA LYS A 339 14.86 -38.02 -4.47
C LYS A 339 15.67 -37.26 -3.42
N PRO A 340 15.74 -37.75 -2.17
CA PRO A 340 16.49 -37.10 -1.10
C PRO A 340 18.00 -37.09 -1.34
#